data_AF-A0A059BKN6-F1
#
_entry.id   AF-A0A059BKN6-F1
#
_cell.length_a   1.000
_cell.length_b   1.000
_cell.length_c   1.000
_cell.angle_alpha   90.00
_cell.angle_beta   90.00
_cell.angle_gamma   90.00
#
_symmetry.space_group_name_H-M   'P 1'
#
loop_
_entity.id
_entity.type
_entity.pdbx_description
1 polymer ?
#
loop_
_entity_poly.entity_id
_entity_poly.type
_entity_poly.pdbx_seq_one_letter_code
_entity_poly.pdbx_strand_id
1 'polypeptide(L)' 'IKDAYSLKFLENNSSRLPKWCNDGDNVELPFCQIRGRYRMELPGYNTMDPCPHMNERCPSLPPKYSRPSDC' A
#
# COMPACT_ATOMS: atom_id res chain seq x y z
N ILE A 1 1.22 9.18 12.19
CA ILE A 1 2.08 8.18 11.51
C ILE A 1 1.42 7.91 10.17
N LYS A 2 1.90 8.54 9.08
CA LYS A 2 1.22 8.57 7.76
C LYS A 2 2.01 7.80 6.68
N ASP A 3 3.26 7.44 6.98
CA ASP A 3 4.23 7.09 5.94
C ASP A 3 4.28 5.59 5.62
N ALA A 4 4.06 4.71 6.60
CA ALA A 4 4.21 3.26 6.39
C ALA A 4 2.98 2.59 5.74
N TYR A 5 1.79 3.13 5.99
CA TYR A 5 0.52 2.45 5.73
C TYR A 5 -0.25 3.01 4.52
N SER A 6 0.10 4.21 4.05
CA SER A 6 -0.54 4.84 2.90
C SER A 6 0.04 4.38 1.55
N LEU A 7 1.23 3.78 1.55
CA LEU A 7 1.87 3.30 0.33
C LEU A 7 1.08 2.17 -0.33
N LYS A 8 0.99 2.22 -1.66
CA LYS A 8 0.18 1.32 -2.47
C LYS A 8 0.88 -0.02 -2.75
N PHE A 9 1.01 -0.84 -1.70
CA PHE A 9 1.62 -2.16 -1.76
C PHE A 9 0.62 -3.32 -1.85
N LEU A 10 -0.62 -3.11 -1.43
CA LEU A 10 -1.64 -4.14 -1.47
C LEU A 10 -2.13 -4.32 -2.91
N GLU A 11 -2.01 -5.54 -3.43
CA GLU A 11 -2.64 -5.91 -4.69
C GLU A 11 -4.15 -5.78 -4.53
N ASN A 12 -4.75 -4.94 -5.38
CA ASN A 12 -6.18 -4.64 -5.36
C ASN A 12 -6.93 -5.20 -6.58
N ASN A 13 -6.20 -5.78 -7.54
CA ASN A 13 -6.79 -6.43 -8.70
C ASN A 13 -7.12 -7.88 -8.35
N SER A 14 -8.41 -8.19 -8.23
CA SER A 14 -8.91 -9.54 -7.91
C SER A 14 -8.41 -10.62 -8.88
N SER A 15 -8.12 -10.26 -10.14
CA SER A 15 -7.59 -11.20 -11.14
C SER A 15 -6.13 -11.60 -10.88
N ARG A 16 -5.38 -10.82 -10.09
CA ARG A 16 -3.97 -11.09 -9.73
C ARG A 16 -3.83 -11.72 -8.35
N LEU A 17 -4.92 -11.84 -7.60
CA LEU A 17 -4.90 -12.46 -6.28
C LEU A 17 -4.67 -13.98 -6.42
N PRO A 18 -3.89 -14.58 -5.52
CA PRO A 18 -3.76 -16.03 -5.46
C PRO A 18 -5.11 -16.71 -5.26
N LYS A 19 -5.29 -17.92 -5.81
CA LYS A 19 -6.55 -18.67 -5.68
C LYS A 19 -7.01 -18.85 -4.22
N TRP A 20 -6.06 -19.02 -3.30
CA TRP A 20 -6.33 -19.23 -1.88
C TRP A 20 -6.81 -17.97 -1.12
N CYS A 21 -6.72 -16.80 -1.73
CA CYS A 21 -6.92 -15.50 -1.10
C CYS A 21 -8.32 -15.30 -0.47
N ASN A 22 -9.34 -15.95 -1.04
CA ASN A 22 -10.73 -15.85 -0.60
C ASN A 22 -11.32 -17.20 -0.15
N ASP A 23 -10.53 -18.29 -0.13
CA ASP A 23 -11.04 -19.65 0.17
C ASP A 23 -11.65 -19.75 1.59
N GLY A 24 -11.20 -18.90 2.51
CA GLY A 24 -11.68 -18.87 3.89
C GLY A 24 -12.72 -17.79 4.19
N ASP A 25 -13.11 -16.99 3.20
CA ASP A 25 -13.99 -15.84 3.37
C ASP A 25 -15.30 -16.04 2.59
N ASN A 26 -16.42 -15.70 3.21
CA ASN A 26 -17.74 -15.77 2.58
C ASN A 26 -18.00 -14.61 1.60
N VAL A 27 -17.03 -13.70 1.43
CA VAL A 27 -17.14 -12.48 0.65
C VAL A 27 -15.85 -12.29 -0.13
N GLU A 28 -15.95 -11.88 -1.38
CA GLU A 28 -14.78 -11.53 -2.19
C GLU A 28 -14.13 -10.25 -1.63
N LEU A 29 -12.92 -10.39 -1.10
CA LEU A 29 -12.16 -9.27 -0.59
C LEU A 29 -11.38 -8.60 -1.72
N PRO A 30 -11.26 -7.26 -1.72
CA PRO A 30 -10.48 -6.54 -2.71
C PRO A 30 -8.97 -6.78 -2.57
N PHE A 31 -8.50 -7.36 -1.46
CA PHE A 31 -7.11 -7.69 -1.20
C PHE A 31 -7.03 -8.92 -0.27
N CYS A 32 -5.90 -9.65 -0.30
CA CYS A 32 -5.71 -10.80 0.57
C CYS A 32 -5.34 -10.37 1.99
N GLN A 33 -6.24 -10.61 2.94
CA GLN A 33 -5.90 -10.55 4.35
C GLN A 33 -5.29 -11.89 4.79
N ILE A 34 -4.03 -11.88 5.22
CA ILE A 34 -3.40 -13.10 5.77
C ILE A 34 -4.11 -13.44 7.09
N ARG A 35 -4.67 -14.65 7.14
CA ARG A 35 -5.41 -15.29 8.25
C ARG A 35 -5.51 -14.46 9.54
N GLY A 36 -6.73 -14.12 9.92
CA GLY A 36 -7.06 -13.54 11.22
C GLY A 36 -8.47 -13.93 11.63
N ARG A 37 -8.79 -13.86 12.92
CA ARG A 37 -10.16 -14.13 13.41
C ARG A 37 -11.17 -13.08 12.95
N TYR A 38 -10.68 -11.87 12.64
CA TYR A 38 -11.50 -10.71 12.32
C TYR A 38 -11.11 -10.15 10.96
N ARG A 39 -12.13 -9.76 10.20
CA ARG A 39 -11.98 -8.97 8.98
C ARG A 39 -11.63 -7.54 9.35
N MET A 40 -10.64 -6.98 8.68
CA MET A 40 -10.22 -5.58 8.87
C MET A 40 -10.54 -4.75 7.63
N GLU A 41 -11.05 -3.56 7.86
CA GLU A 41 -11.12 -2.51 6.85
C GLU A 41 -9.99 -1.52 7.11
N LEU A 42 -9.25 -1.17 6.05
CA LEU A 42 -8.07 -0.33 6.14
C LEU A 42 -8.29 0.97 5.34
N PRO A 43 -9.16 1.88 5.82
CA PRO A 43 -9.44 3.14 5.11
C PRO A 43 -8.19 4.03 5.10
N GLY A 44 -7.86 4.59 3.93
CA GLY A 44 -6.68 5.44 3.75
C GLY A 44 -5.37 4.68 3.57
N TYR A 45 -5.39 3.35 3.67
CA TYR A 45 -4.27 2.50 3.29
C TYR A 45 -4.26 2.30 1.77
N ASN A 46 -3.11 2.00 1.20
CA ASN A 46 -2.98 1.70 -0.22
C ASN A 46 -3.41 2.84 -1.17
N THR A 47 -3.29 4.10 -0.73
CA THR A 47 -3.82 5.27 -1.45
C THR A 47 -2.75 6.06 -2.21
N MET A 48 -1.50 6.01 -1.76
CA MET A 48 -0.39 6.75 -2.36
C MET A 48 0.50 5.79 -3.15
N ASP A 49 0.70 6.06 -4.44
CA ASP A 49 1.67 5.31 -5.23
C ASP A 49 3.08 5.48 -4.63
N PRO A 50 3.91 4.42 -4.65
CA PRO A 50 5.29 4.52 -4.20
C PRO A 50 6.01 5.65 -4.95
N CYS A 51 6.72 6.49 -4.22
CA CYS A 51 7.50 7.55 -4.85
C CYS A 51 8.55 6.92 -5.79
N PRO A 52 8.87 7.58 -6.93
CA PRO A 52 9.90 7.10 -7.84
C PRO A 52 11.19 6.79 -7.08
N HIS A 53 11.78 5.63 -7.37
CA HIS A 53 13.02 5.18 -6.72
C HIS A 53 12.98 5.23 -5.18
N MET A 54 11.80 5.11 -4.55
CA MET A 54 11.59 5.21 -3.10
C MET A 54 12.19 6.47 -2.47
N ASN A 55 12.23 7.58 -3.22
CA ASN A 55 12.89 8.82 -2.83
C ASN A 55 14.39 8.69 -2.50
N GLU A 56 15.08 7.66 -3.00
CA GLU A 56 16.49 7.39 -2.65
C GLU A 56 17.44 8.54 -3.02
N ARG A 57 17.12 9.32 -4.06
CA ARG A 57 17.91 10.47 -4.54
C ARG A 57 17.31 11.82 -4.19
N CYS A 58 16.21 11.83 -3.44
CA CYS A 58 15.49 13.06 -3.17
C CYS A 58 16.18 13.88 -2.08
N PRO A 59 16.37 15.19 -2.28
CA PRO A 59 16.97 16.06 -1.27
C PRO A 59 16.03 16.17 -0.07
N SER A 60 16.40 15.49 1.02
CA SER A 60 15.64 15.45 2.28
C SER A 60 16.36 16.15 3.44
N LEU A 61 17.55 16.69 3.18
CA LEU A 61 18.40 17.28 4.19
C LEU A 61 18.30 18.82 4.20
N PRO A 62 18.43 19.45 5.39
CA PRO A 62 18.49 20.90 5.51
C PRO A 62 19.72 21.50 4.78
N PRO A 63 19.71 22.79 4.41
CA PRO A 63 18.73 23.81 4.79
C PRO A 63 17.51 23.92 3.88
N LYS A 64 17.50 23.25 2.72
CA LYS A 64 16.42 23.34 1.74
C LYS A 64 15.78 21.97 1.53
N TYR A 65 14.59 21.79 2.09
CA TYR A 65 13.73 20.66 1.83
C TYR A 65 13.01 20.85 0.49
N SER A 66 13.71 20.62 -0.62
CA SER A 66 13.09 20.65 -1.95
C SER A 66 12.53 19.29 -2.31
N ARG A 67 11.36 19.28 -2.95
CA ARG A 67 10.80 18.08 -3.58
C ARG A 67 10.69 18.30 -5.09
N PRO A 68 11.72 17.95 -5.87
CA PRO A 68 11.68 18.01 -7.33
C PRO A 68 10.49 17.21 -7.87
N SER A 69 9.99 17.52 -9.06
CA SER A 69 8.85 16.79 -9.66
C SER A 69 9.12 15.31 -9.96
N ASP A 70 10.39 14.92 -10.04
CA ASP A 70 10.83 13.52 -10.18
C ASP A 70 11.02 12.83 -8.80
N CYS A 71 10.53 13.49 -7.74
CA CYS A 71 10.39 13.05 -6.36
C CYS A 71 8.92 13.28 -5.88
#